data_AF-A0A920SBT1-F1
#
_entry.id   AF-A0A920SBT1-F1
#
_cell.length_a   1.000
_cell.length_b   1.000
_cell.length_c   1.000
_cell.angle_alpha   90.00
_cell.angle_beta   90.00
_cell.angle_gamma   90.00
#
_symmetry.space_group_name_H-M   'P 1'
#
loop_
_entity.id
_entity.type
_entity.pdbx_description
1 polymer ?
#
loop_
_entity_poly.entity_id
_entity_poly.type
_entity_poly.pdbx_seq_one_letter_code
_entity_poly.pdbx_strand_id
1 'polypeptide(L)'
;MNASASRVTFRQFPTLVAWMDSYGLAGDLGDDRYKHQSVFESSSDHINEVVANFAANMTRDEMAHGGQERGFNWGAVRTPDELVDEGHLNDRGFWVDVPHPELGKTFKYPGSAGIYNGSPWSISRRPPWSESTTKRFFAMNWHLVN
;
A
#
# COMPACT_ATOMS: atom_id res chain seq x y z
N MET A 1 10.54 -1.80 -1.21
CA MET A 1 9.78 -1.46 0.04
C MET A 1 10.11 -0.04 0.44
N ASN A 2 9.34 0.55 1.36
CA ASN A 2 9.59 1.89 1.90
C ASN A 2 10.31 1.86 3.28
N ALA A 3 10.96 0.73 3.61
CA ALA A 3 11.66 0.54 4.88
C ALA A 3 12.86 1.51 4.98
N SER A 4 12.86 2.33 6.02
CA SER A 4 13.91 3.32 6.30
C SER A 4 13.83 3.74 7.76
N ALA A 5 14.99 4.05 8.36
CA ALA A 5 15.07 4.57 9.72
C ALA A 5 14.33 5.91 9.88
N SER A 6 14.19 6.69 8.80
CA SER A 6 13.39 7.93 8.78
C SER A 6 11.91 7.73 9.14
N ARG A 7 11.39 6.50 9.03
CA ARG A 7 10.01 6.13 9.41
C ARG A 7 9.91 5.48 10.80
N VAL A 8 10.99 5.51 11.57
CA VAL A 8 11.06 4.98 12.94
C VAL A 8 11.32 6.13 13.89
N THR A 9 10.44 6.32 14.87
CA THR A 9 10.62 7.37 15.89
C THR A 9 11.66 6.96 16.92
N PHE A 10 12.21 7.92 17.65
CA PHE A 10 13.11 7.64 18.78
C PHE A 10 12.51 6.64 19.80
N ARG A 11 11.19 6.75 20.07
CA ARG A 11 10.46 5.80 20.94
C ARG A 11 10.45 4.38 20.41
N GLN A 12 10.38 4.21 19.09
CA GLN A 12 10.32 2.92 18.40
C GLN A 12 11.72 2.34 18.11
N PHE A 13 12.77 3.16 18.22
CA PHE A 13 14.14 2.78 17.90
C PHE A 13 14.62 1.52 18.66
N PRO A 14 14.37 1.35 19.98
CA PRO A 14 14.75 0.13 20.67
C PRO A 14 14.12 -1.14 20.10
N THR A 15 12.87 -1.06 19.62
CA THR A 15 12.18 -2.18 18.96
C THR A 15 12.85 -2.56 17.64
N LEU A 16 13.31 -1.56 16.87
CA LEU A 16 14.05 -1.80 15.64
C LEU A 16 15.41 -2.44 15.93
N VAL A 17 16.14 -1.93 16.92
CA VAL A 17 17.44 -2.47 17.34
C VAL A 17 17.29 -3.92 17.80
N ALA A 18 16.33 -4.23 18.66
CA ALA A 18 16.07 -5.60 19.11
C ALA A 18 15.74 -6.55 17.95
N TRP A 19 15.04 -6.06 16.92
CA TRP A 19 14.76 -6.86 15.73
C TRP A 19 16.02 -7.09 14.88
N MET A 20 16.84 -6.07 14.66
CA MET A 20 18.11 -6.26 13.94
C MET A 20 19.06 -7.17 14.72
N ASP A 21 19.05 -7.09 16.04
CA ASP A 21 19.89 -7.90 16.94
C ASP A 21 19.50 -9.38 16.91
N SER A 22 18.21 -9.71 16.71
CA SER A 22 17.79 -11.10 16.52
C SER A 22 18.39 -11.76 15.27
N TYR A 23 18.91 -10.96 14.33
CA TYR A 23 19.66 -11.40 13.16
C TYR A 23 21.17 -11.17 13.28
N GLY A 24 21.64 -10.61 14.41
CA GLY A 24 23.03 -10.20 14.61
C GLY A 24 23.48 -9.02 13.75
N LEU A 25 22.53 -8.22 13.25
CA LEU A 25 22.75 -7.14 12.28
C LEU A 25 22.52 -5.74 12.88
N ALA A 26 22.38 -5.63 14.21
CA ALA A 26 22.20 -4.34 14.89
C ALA A 26 23.48 -3.49 14.93
N GLY A 27 24.67 -4.08 14.75
CA GLY A 27 25.93 -3.38 14.85
C GLY A 27 26.10 -2.73 16.23
N ASP A 28 26.48 -1.45 16.25
CA ASP A 28 26.65 -0.63 17.45
C ASP A 28 25.36 0.09 17.89
N LEU A 29 24.23 -0.11 17.18
CA LEU A 29 22.98 0.58 17.49
C LEU A 29 22.36 0.17 18.84
N GLY A 30 22.87 -0.89 19.46
CA GLY A 30 22.55 -1.30 20.84
C GLY A 30 23.24 -0.49 21.94
N ASP A 31 24.21 0.35 21.59
CA ASP A 31 25.00 1.11 22.56
C ASP A 31 24.15 2.13 23.34
N ASP A 32 24.50 2.32 24.62
CA ASP A 32 23.82 3.26 25.52
C ASP A 32 23.76 4.70 25.00
N ARG A 33 24.72 5.10 24.14
CA ARG A 33 24.74 6.43 23.51
C ARG A 33 23.45 6.72 22.72
N TYR A 34 22.83 5.70 22.13
CA TYR A 34 21.58 5.84 21.36
C TYR A 34 20.34 6.00 22.23
N LYS A 35 20.45 5.91 23.56
CA LYS A 35 19.37 6.29 24.51
C LYS A 35 19.22 7.80 24.65
N HIS A 36 20.12 8.59 24.05
CA HIS A 36 20.01 10.04 24.00
C HIS A 36 19.43 10.48 22.66
N GLN A 37 18.33 11.23 22.70
CA GLN A 37 17.63 11.67 21.50
C GLN A 37 18.53 12.49 20.54
N SER A 38 19.43 13.32 21.06
CA SER A 38 20.37 14.11 20.26
C SER A 38 21.37 13.24 19.48
N VAL A 39 21.75 12.07 20.03
CA VAL A 39 22.63 11.11 19.37
C VAL A 39 21.86 10.38 18.28
N PHE A 40 20.64 9.95 18.56
CA PHE A 40 19.76 9.33 17.56
C PHE A 40 19.53 10.25 16.35
N GLU A 41 19.20 11.53 16.60
CA GLU A 41 18.94 12.51 15.53
C GLU A 41 20.19 12.81 14.70
N SER A 42 21.34 12.99 15.36
CA SER A 42 22.61 13.29 14.67
C SER A 42 23.23 12.08 13.95
N SER A 43 22.84 10.85 14.31
CA SER A 43 23.36 9.61 13.73
C SER A 43 22.47 9.03 12.61
N SER A 44 21.54 9.82 12.07
CA SER A 44 20.54 9.34 11.11
C SER A 44 21.13 8.63 9.88
N ASP A 45 22.24 9.13 9.33
CA ASP A 45 22.92 8.52 8.17
C ASP A 45 23.45 7.11 8.51
N HIS A 46 24.16 6.98 9.64
CA HIS A 46 24.67 5.69 10.11
C HIS A 46 23.55 4.71 10.42
N ILE A 47 22.48 5.17 11.08
CA ILE A 47 21.32 4.31 11.35
C ILE A 47 20.69 3.83 10.03
N ASN A 48 20.57 4.69 9.03
CA ASN A 48 20.07 4.29 7.72
C ASN A 48 20.98 3.27 7.03
N GLU A 49 22.30 3.40 7.15
CA GLU A 49 23.26 2.43 6.61
C GLU A 49 23.06 1.04 7.24
N VAL A 50 23.01 0.96 8.56
CA VAL A 50 22.79 -0.30 9.28
C VAL A 50 21.45 -0.92 8.93
N VAL A 51 20.38 -0.11 8.87
CA VAL A 51 19.04 -0.57 8.45
C VAL A 51 19.03 -1.04 7.00
N ALA A 52 19.78 -0.40 6.10
CA ALA A 52 19.90 -0.83 4.71
C ALA A 52 20.62 -2.18 4.59
N ASN A 53 21.69 -2.38 5.36
CA ASN A 53 22.37 -3.69 5.44
C ASN A 53 21.44 -4.77 5.99
N PHE A 54 20.68 -4.47 7.05
CA PHE A 54 19.65 -5.37 7.57
C PHE A 54 18.60 -5.73 6.50
N ALA A 55 18.06 -4.72 5.82
CA ALA A 55 17.05 -4.91 4.76
C ALA A 55 17.58 -5.72 3.56
N ALA A 56 18.88 -5.65 3.26
CA ALA A 56 19.50 -6.42 2.19
C ALA A 56 19.55 -7.94 2.47
N ASN A 57 19.42 -8.34 3.74
CA ASN A 57 19.42 -9.74 4.15
C ASN A 57 18.02 -10.37 4.22
N MET A 58 16.98 -9.63 3.83
CA MET A 58 15.59 -10.07 3.92
C MET A 58 14.84 -9.78 2.62
N THR A 59 13.81 -10.58 2.34
CA THR A 59 12.94 -10.32 1.20
C THR A 59 12.08 -9.08 1.43
N ARG A 60 11.54 -8.54 0.33
CA ARG A 60 10.61 -7.38 0.36
C ARG A 60 9.43 -7.61 1.30
N ASP A 61 8.89 -8.83 1.30
CA ASP A 61 7.69 -9.16 2.03
C ASP A 61 8.00 -9.43 3.51
N GLU A 62 9.11 -10.10 3.84
CA GLU A 62 9.51 -10.30 5.24
C GLU A 62 9.76 -8.97 5.96
N MET A 63 10.41 -8.01 5.31
CA MET A 63 10.62 -6.68 5.87
C MET A 63 9.32 -5.88 6.03
N ALA A 64 8.41 -6.01 5.07
CA ALA A 64 7.13 -5.32 5.13
C ALA A 64 6.26 -5.87 6.27
N HIS A 65 6.05 -7.19 6.32
CA HIS A 65 5.26 -7.84 7.37
C HIS A 65 5.92 -7.69 8.74
N GLY A 66 7.23 -7.95 8.84
CA GLY A 66 7.96 -7.82 10.10
C GLY A 66 7.95 -6.39 10.65
N GLY A 67 8.02 -5.38 9.79
CA GLY A 67 7.87 -3.98 10.18
C GLY A 67 6.46 -3.64 10.66
N GLN A 68 5.43 -4.13 9.95
CA GLN A 68 4.02 -3.91 10.31
C GLN A 68 3.65 -4.55 11.65
N GLU A 69 4.09 -5.78 11.90
CA GLU A 69 3.90 -6.48 13.18
C GLU A 69 4.47 -5.70 14.38
N ARG A 70 5.50 -4.89 14.13
CA ARG A 70 6.17 -4.04 15.14
C ARG A 70 5.62 -2.62 15.19
N GLY A 71 4.58 -2.32 14.40
CA GLY A 71 3.94 -1.01 14.33
C GLY A 71 4.74 0.05 13.57
N PHE A 72 5.70 -0.35 12.73
CA PHE A 72 6.36 0.57 11.81
C PHE A 72 5.46 0.83 10.60
N ASN A 73 5.48 2.06 10.09
CA ASN A 73 4.79 2.43 8.84
C ASN A 73 5.57 1.95 7.61
N TRP A 74 5.92 0.66 7.58
CA TRP A 74 6.65 -0.01 6.52
C TRP A 74 5.72 -0.85 5.65
N GLY A 75 6.05 -0.94 4.37
CA GLY A 75 5.26 -1.64 3.37
C GLY A 75 6.08 -1.96 2.13
N ALA A 76 5.66 -3.01 1.43
CA ALA A 76 6.19 -3.35 0.13
C ALA A 76 5.79 -2.27 -0.89
N VAL A 77 6.75 -1.80 -1.68
CA VAL A 77 6.47 -0.98 -2.86
C VAL A 77 6.25 -1.98 -4.00
N ARG A 78 5.05 -1.97 -4.56
CA ARG A 78 4.56 -2.94 -5.55
C ARG A 78 4.24 -2.22 -6.86
N THR A 79 4.44 -2.90 -7.99
CA THR A 79 3.98 -2.41 -9.29
C THR A 79 2.46 -2.50 -9.40
N PRO A 80 1.81 -1.78 -10.33
CA PRO A 80 0.36 -1.89 -10.53
C PRO A 80 -0.13 -3.32 -10.76
N ASP A 81 0.62 -4.12 -11.52
CA ASP A 81 0.28 -5.52 -11.79
C ASP A 81 0.34 -6.38 -10.52
N GLU A 82 1.36 -6.17 -9.67
CA GLU A 82 1.50 -6.87 -8.38
C GLU A 82 0.42 -6.48 -7.35
N LEU A 83 -0.25 -5.33 -7.52
CA LEU A 83 -1.31 -4.90 -6.61
C LEU A 83 -2.62 -5.68 -6.81
N VAL A 84 -2.83 -6.26 -8.00
CA VAL A 84 -4.03 -7.04 -8.29
C VAL A 84 -4.07 -8.31 -7.43
N ASP A 85 -2.91 -8.91 -7.18
CA ASP A 85 -2.77 -10.14 -6.40
C ASP A 85 -2.49 -9.87 -4.90
N GLU A 86 -2.60 -8.62 -4.46
CA GLU A 86 -2.27 -8.25 -3.08
C GLU A 86 -3.36 -8.68 -2.09
N GLY A 87 -2.96 -9.44 -1.05
CA GLY A 87 -3.87 -10.05 -0.09
C GLY A 87 -4.81 -9.07 0.59
N HIS A 88 -4.30 -7.94 1.11
CA HIS A 88 -5.15 -6.96 1.80
C HIS A 88 -6.17 -6.29 0.87
N LEU A 89 -5.83 -6.00 -0.38
CA LEU A 89 -6.77 -5.47 -1.38
C LEU A 89 -7.81 -6.52 -1.79
N ASN A 90 -7.42 -7.79 -1.90
CA ASN A 90 -8.33 -8.88 -2.20
C ASN A 90 -9.29 -9.18 -1.05
N ASP A 91 -8.79 -9.24 0.18
CA ASP A 91 -9.57 -9.54 1.39
C ASP A 91 -10.68 -8.52 1.64
N ARG A 92 -10.45 -7.25 1.27
CA ARG A 92 -11.44 -6.18 1.38
C ARG A 92 -12.35 -6.03 0.16
N GLY A 93 -12.24 -6.93 -0.83
CA GLY A 93 -13.02 -6.89 -2.07
C GLY A 93 -12.76 -5.65 -2.92
N PHE A 94 -11.51 -5.15 -2.93
CA PHE A 94 -11.19 -3.90 -3.63
C PHE A 94 -11.28 -4.04 -5.15
N TRP A 95 -10.96 -5.20 -5.72
CA TRP A 95 -10.99 -5.40 -7.17
C TRP A 95 -12.36 -5.90 -7.63
N VAL A 96 -12.98 -5.19 -8.56
CA VAL A 96 -14.31 -5.52 -9.10
C VAL A 96 -14.20 -5.84 -10.59
N ASP A 97 -14.76 -6.97 -11.00
CA ASP A 97 -14.83 -7.37 -12.42
C ASP A 97 -15.97 -6.63 -13.13
N VAL A 98 -15.65 -5.84 -14.16
CA VAL A 98 -16.59 -5.02 -14.91
C VAL A 98 -16.67 -5.49 -16.37
N PRO A 99 -17.85 -5.95 -16.84
CA PRO A 99 -18.01 -6.42 -18.20
C PRO A 99 -18.14 -5.26 -19.21
N HIS A 100 -17.47 -5.41 -20.35
CA HIS A 100 -17.53 -4.59 -21.55
C HIS A 100 -18.04 -5.42 -22.74
N PRO A 101 -19.37 -5.58 -22.89
CA PRO A 101 -19.98 -6.35 -23.98
C PRO A 101 -19.55 -5.90 -25.37
N GLU A 102 -19.32 -4.60 -25.59
CA GLU A 102 -18.85 -4.05 -26.87
C GLU A 102 -17.44 -4.51 -27.24
N LEU A 103 -16.64 -4.90 -26.25
CA LEU A 103 -15.30 -5.46 -26.44
C LEU A 103 -15.27 -6.98 -26.27
N GLY A 104 -16.40 -7.60 -25.88
CA GLY A 104 -16.47 -9.01 -25.52
C GLY A 104 -15.54 -9.39 -24.36
N LYS A 105 -15.21 -8.45 -23.47
CA LYS A 105 -14.18 -8.61 -22.42
C LYS A 105 -14.68 -8.15 -21.06
N THR A 106 -14.03 -8.62 -20.01
CA THR A 106 -14.22 -8.15 -18.63
C THR A 106 -12.87 -7.64 -18.12
N PHE A 107 -12.90 -6.53 -17.39
CA PHE A 107 -11.70 -5.89 -16.87
C PHE A 107 -11.83 -5.69 -15.35
N LYS A 108 -10.71 -5.78 -14.62
CA LYS A 108 -10.66 -5.46 -13.19
C LYS A 108 -10.56 -3.96 -12.98
N TYR A 109 -11.42 -3.45 -12.12
CA TYR A 109 -11.51 -2.03 -11.75
C TYR A 109 -11.23 -1.87 -10.26
N PRO A 110 -10.63 -0.75 -9.84
CA PRO A 110 -10.64 -0.38 -8.43
C PRO A 110 -12.08 -0.11 -7.97
N GLY A 111 -12.48 -0.79 -6.91
CA GLY A 111 -13.79 -0.71 -6.27
C GLY A 111 -13.87 0.43 -5.25
N SER A 112 -14.68 0.23 -4.21
CA SER A 112 -14.90 1.27 -3.19
C SER A 112 -13.61 1.59 -2.43
N ALA A 113 -13.38 2.88 -2.17
CA ALA A 113 -12.25 3.33 -1.33
C ALA A 113 -12.35 2.87 0.14
N GLY A 114 -13.56 2.53 0.61
CA GLY A 114 -13.82 2.02 1.96
C GLY A 114 -15.09 1.17 2.02
N ILE A 115 -15.29 0.49 3.14
CA ILE A 115 -16.44 -0.40 3.36
C ILE A 115 -17.56 0.40 4.05
N TYR A 116 -18.70 0.54 3.39
CA TYR A 116 -19.86 1.29 3.89
C TYR A 116 -21.02 0.34 4.20
N ASN A 117 -21.11 -0.16 5.43
CA ASN A 117 -22.10 -1.19 5.79
C ASN A 117 -23.57 -0.74 5.66
N GLY A 118 -23.87 0.55 5.92
CA GLY A 118 -25.24 1.09 5.82
C GLY A 118 -25.65 1.54 4.41
N SER A 119 -24.67 1.78 3.54
CA SER A 119 -24.89 2.24 2.16
C SER A 119 -23.77 1.71 1.26
N PRO A 120 -23.76 0.39 0.96
CA PRO A 120 -22.68 -0.20 0.19
C PRO A 120 -22.54 0.48 -1.17
N TRP A 121 -21.33 0.91 -1.48
CA TRP A 121 -21.03 1.49 -2.78
C TRP A 121 -20.66 0.37 -3.76
N SER A 122 -21.17 0.46 -4.99
CA SER A 122 -20.88 -0.51 -6.05
C SER A 122 -20.79 0.18 -7.41
N ILE A 123 -19.94 -0.36 -8.30
CA ILE A 123 -19.90 0.06 -9.70
C ILE A 123 -21.19 -0.43 -10.38
N SER A 124 -22.07 0.51 -10.73
CA SER A 124 -23.35 0.18 -11.38
C SER A 124 -23.24 -0.03 -12.88
N ARG A 125 -22.19 0.52 -13.51
CA ARG A 125 -21.90 0.34 -14.94
C ARG A 125 -20.46 0.70 -15.26
N ARG A 126 -19.95 0.11 -16.34
CA ARG A 126 -18.71 0.55 -16.99
C ARG A 126 -18.80 2.02 -17.46
N PRO A 127 -17.66 2.69 -17.69
CA PRO A 127 -17.63 4.01 -18.31
C PRO A 127 -18.36 3.99 -19.64
N PRO A 128 -19.18 5.01 -19.93
CA PRO A 128 -19.88 5.08 -21.20
C PRO A 128 -18.85 5.25 -22.33
N TRP A 129 -19.01 4.48 -23.41
CA TRP A 129 -18.25 4.70 -24.62
C TRP A 129 -18.93 5.77 -25.49
N SER A 130 -18.16 6.51 -26.28
CA SER A 130 -18.58 7.77 -26.94
C SER A 130 -19.92 7.67 -27.68
N GLU A 131 -20.15 6.61 -28.45
CA GLU A 131 -21.40 6.44 -29.21
C GLU A 131 -22.61 6.10 -28.32
N SER A 132 -22.39 5.43 -27.17
CA SER A 132 -23.47 5.05 -26.24
C SER A 132 -24.09 6.27 -25.54
N THR A 133 -23.27 7.27 -25.22
CA THR A 133 -23.74 8.54 -24.64
C THR A 133 -24.59 9.30 -25.64
N THR A 134 -24.13 9.40 -26.90
CA THR A 134 -24.85 10.05 -27.99
C THR A 134 -26.23 9.41 -28.20
N LYS A 135 -26.30 8.08 -28.35
CA LYS A 135 -27.58 7.37 -28.54
C LYS A 135 -28.53 7.56 -27.36
N ARG A 136 -28.04 7.58 -26.12
CA ARG A 136 -28.88 7.76 -24.93
C ARG A 136 -29.44 9.17 -24.81
N PHE A 137 -28.65 10.20 -25.13
CA PHE A 137 -29.12 11.58 -25.18
C PHE A 137 -30.18 11.80 -26.26
N PHE A 138 -29.97 11.27 -27.47
CA PHE A 138 -30.95 11.38 -28.55
C PHE A 138 -32.25 10.60 -28.27
N ALA A 139 -32.17 9.43 -27.64
CA ALA A 139 -33.35 8.67 -27.24
C ALA A 139 -34.19 9.35 -26.14
N MET A 140 -33.53 10.05 -25.19
CA MET A 140 -34.23 10.82 -24.15
C MET A 140 -34.88 12.09 -24.68
N ASN A 141 -34.25 12.78 -25.64
CA ASN A 141 -34.82 14.00 -26.23
C ASN A 141 -35.95 13.72 -27.25
N TRP A 142 -36.05 12.51 -27.82
CA TRP A 142 -37.13 12.19 -28.78
C TRP A 142 -38.52 12.08 -28.14
N HIS A 143 -38.59 11.87 -26.82
CA HIS A 143 -39.86 11.74 -26.08
C HIS A 143 -40.40 13.07 -25.51
N LEU A 144 -39.67 14.18 -25.68
CA LEU A 144 -40.08 15.50 -25.19
C LEU A 144 -40.53 16.45 -26.33
N VAL A 145 -40.56 15.97 -27.57
CA VAL A 145 -40.91 16.79 -28.75
C VAL A 145 -41.96 16.13 -29.66
N ASN A 146 -42.72 15.15 -29.15
CA ASN A 146 -43.92 14.61 -29.80
C ASN A 146 -45.09 14.59 -28.83
#